data_AF-A0AAN6RJS4-F1
#
_entry.id   AF-A0AAN6RJS4-F1
#
_cell.length_a   1.000
_cell.length_b   1.000
_cell.length_c   1.000
_cell.angle_alpha   90.00
_cell.angle_beta   90.00
_cell.angle_gamma   90.00
#
_symmetry.space_group_name_H-M   'P 1'
#
loop_
_entity.id
_entity.type
_entity.pdbx_description
1 polymer ?
#
loop_
_entity_poly.entity_id
_entity_poly.type
_entity_poly.pdbx_seq_one_letter_code
_entity_poly.pdbx_strand_id
1 'polypeptide(L)'
;MEILDLDLKGFEDWDSLPLSLQNSQAENISNVSTWNGAHGRAVRATWTTELNTDLLHLATIIKQSRKLRILRIQATSELHPLLRLLERRDYLLSSTMRTFLSASNLTSLELDLCGTQLIPHQSQEHGEGFHFCTSIAALLDTLRYLRLRMRSICADVLKPRQHSTNLRLNEVLINLSLSNESPLITSAVHATCCSFSPREFLQLKADMEKQAQVLVAQMAAPKIVRILTHALPSIEMRAFDVLTGRNVALSEGAEWDDDGEAIEDDLSDEESEISDLSSDGDG
;
A
#
# COMPACT_ATOMS: atom_id res chain seq x y z
N MET A 1 20.33 16.40 -2.12
CA MET A 1 18.90 16.09 -1.97
C MET A 1 18.71 15.39 -0.64
N GLU A 2 17.97 16.01 0.28
CA GLU A 2 17.67 15.47 1.61
C GLU A 2 16.32 14.74 1.63
N ILE A 3 15.40 15.16 0.78
CA ILE A 3 14.05 14.63 0.63
C ILE A 3 13.87 14.22 -0.83
N LEU A 4 13.33 13.02 -1.06
CA LEU A 4 12.77 12.61 -2.34
C LEU A 4 11.29 12.33 -2.14
N ASP A 5 10.48 12.96 -2.99
CA ASP A 5 9.04 12.80 -3.01
C ASP A 5 8.62 12.41 -4.43
N LEU A 6 7.87 11.33 -4.56
CA LEU A 6 7.41 10.76 -5.82
C LEU A 6 5.91 10.52 -5.75
N ASP A 7 5.16 11.28 -6.56
CA ASP A 7 3.75 11.02 -6.83
C ASP A 7 3.63 10.27 -8.16
N LEU A 8 3.32 8.97 -8.07
CA LEU A 8 3.21 8.06 -9.21
C LEU A 8 1.75 7.87 -9.56
N LYS A 9 1.37 8.38 -10.73
CA LYS A 9 0.03 8.17 -11.26
C LYS A 9 -0.02 6.90 -12.10
N GLY A 10 -1.13 6.17 -11.98
CA GLY A 10 -1.44 5.09 -12.90
C GLY A 10 -1.52 5.59 -14.35
N PHE A 11 -1.63 4.66 -15.30
CA PHE A 11 -1.76 5.00 -16.71
C PHE A 11 -2.97 5.93 -16.97
N GLU A 12 -2.72 7.09 -17.58
CA GLU A 12 -3.72 8.13 -17.89
C GLU A 12 -3.90 8.35 -19.40
N ASP A 13 -3.00 7.83 -20.24
CA ASP A 13 -2.97 8.11 -21.68
C ASP A 13 -3.94 7.25 -22.49
N TRP A 14 -5.23 7.39 -22.18
CA TRP A 14 -6.33 6.62 -22.76
C TRP A 14 -6.75 7.11 -24.16
N ASP A 15 -6.30 8.30 -24.56
CA ASP A 15 -6.68 8.93 -25.83
C ASP A 15 -5.70 8.66 -26.97
N SER A 16 -4.52 8.09 -26.69
CA SER A 16 -3.45 7.84 -27.67
C SER A 16 -3.72 6.67 -28.65
N LEU A 17 -4.98 6.34 -28.92
CA LEU A 17 -5.31 5.35 -29.94
C LEU A 17 -4.95 5.89 -31.35
N PRO A 18 -4.35 5.05 -32.23
CA PRO A 18 -4.12 5.44 -33.61
C PRO A 18 -5.42 5.86 -34.29
N LEU A 19 -5.43 7.07 -34.87
CA LEU A 19 -6.55 7.68 -35.62
C LEU A 19 -7.12 6.78 -36.74
N SER A 20 -6.44 5.70 -37.13
CA SER A 20 -6.89 4.76 -38.16
C SER A 20 -8.11 3.92 -37.79
N LEU A 21 -8.61 3.95 -36.54
CA LEU A 21 -9.83 3.25 -36.12
C LEU A 21 -11.05 4.15 -35.88
N GLN A 22 -10.94 5.48 -36.02
CA GLN A 22 -12.03 6.44 -35.73
C GLN A 22 -13.13 6.55 -36.81
N ASN A 23 -13.14 5.69 -37.83
CA ASN A 23 -14.10 5.80 -38.94
C ASN A 23 -15.40 5.00 -38.77
N SER A 24 -15.82 4.68 -37.55
CA SER A 24 -17.15 4.11 -37.32
C SER A 24 -17.87 4.80 -36.17
N GLN A 25 -18.85 5.64 -36.53
CA GLN A 25 -19.84 6.29 -35.66
C GLN A 25 -20.75 5.27 -34.94
N ALA A 26 -20.15 4.45 -34.09
CA ALA A 26 -20.79 3.68 -33.02
C ALA A 26 -19.91 3.83 -31.77
N GLU A 27 -19.52 5.08 -31.50
CA GLU A 27 -18.51 5.47 -30.55
C GLU A 27 -19.14 5.50 -29.15
N ASN A 28 -18.83 4.50 -28.33
CA ASN A 28 -18.66 4.61 -26.87
C ASN A 28 -18.48 3.23 -26.22
N ILE A 29 -18.99 2.15 -26.84
CA ILE A 29 -18.86 0.78 -26.30
C ILE A 29 -17.69 0.01 -26.97
N SER A 30 -17.32 0.38 -28.21
CA SER A 30 -16.23 -0.27 -28.98
C SER A 30 -14.80 0.11 -28.53
N ASN A 31 -14.60 1.27 -27.90
CA ASN A 31 -13.27 1.69 -27.44
C ASN A 31 -12.80 0.93 -26.19
N VAL A 32 -13.73 0.47 -25.36
CA VAL A 32 -13.45 -0.36 -24.17
C VAL A 32 -12.83 -1.71 -24.56
N SER A 33 -13.37 -2.37 -25.59
CA SER A 33 -12.81 -3.64 -26.07
C SER A 33 -11.43 -3.47 -26.70
N THR A 34 -11.12 -2.27 -27.20
CA THR A 34 -9.81 -1.94 -27.79
C THR A 34 -8.72 -1.82 -26.72
N TRP A 35 -9.01 -1.16 -25.59
CA TRP A 35 -8.07 -1.07 -24.46
C TRP A 35 -7.93 -2.37 -23.68
N ASN A 36 -8.96 -3.21 -23.66
CA ASN A 36 -8.85 -4.58 -23.15
C ASN A 36 -8.25 -5.55 -24.17
N GLY A 37 -8.11 -5.13 -25.44
CA GLY A 37 -7.52 -5.91 -26.52
C GLY A 37 -5.99 -5.98 -26.48
N ALA A 38 -5.41 -6.69 -27.44
CA ALA A 38 -3.97 -6.91 -27.52
C ALA A 38 -3.15 -5.60 -27.60
N HIS A 39 -3.68 -4.60 -28.32
CA HIS A 39 -3.02 -3.30 -28.46
C HIS A 39 -2.97 -2.53 -27.15
N GLY A 40 -4.12 -2.34 -26.48
CA GLY A 40 -4.17 -1.65 -25.19
C GLY A 40 -3.29 -2.32 -24.13
N ARG A 41 -3.25 -3.66 -24.10
CA ARG A 41 -2.32 -4.40 -23.24
C ARG A 41 -0.85 -4.15 -23.58
N ALA A 42 -0.51 -4.08 -24.87
CA ALA A 42 0.87 -3.81 -25.31
C ALA A 42 1.33 -2.39 -24.98
N VAL A 43 0.48 -1.38 -25.19
CA VAL A 43 0.76 0.02 -24.80
C VAL A 43 1.00 0.11 -23.30
N ARG A 44 0.08 -0.45 -22.51
CA ARG A 44 0.17 -0.51 -21.05
C ARG A 44 1.41 -1.25 -20.55
N ALA A 45 1.80 -2.35 -21.19
CA ALA A 45 3.01 -3.10 -20.84
C ALA A 45 4.29 -2.32 -21.17
N THR A 46 4.30 -1.60 -22.29
CA THR A 46 5.42 -0.74 -22.71
C THR A 46 5.62 0.39 -21.71
N TRP A 47 4.54 1.11 -21.38
CA TRP A 47 4.55 2.16 -20.36
C TRP A 47 5.06 1.66 -19.00
N THR A 48 4.57 0.50 -18.52
CA THR A 48 5.03 -0.09 -17.27
C THR A 48 6.53 -0.41 -17.29
N THR A 49 7.05 -0.87 -18.43
CA THR A 49 8.48 -1.17 -18.60
C THR A 49 9.33 0.10 -18.57
N GLU A 50 8.91 1.14 -19.28
CA GLU A 50 9.58 2.43 -19.33
C GLU A 50 9.60 3.10 -17.95
N LEU A 51 8.43 3.19 -17.29
CA LEU A 51 8.30 3.72 -15.94
C LEU A 51 9.26 3.03 -14.97
N ASN A 52 9.28 1.70 -14.94
CA ASN A 52 10.15 0.98 -14.01
C ASN A 52 11.63 1.10 -14.37
N THR A 53 11.97 1.28 -15.64
CA THR A 53 13.35 1.57 -16.07
C THR A 53 13.80 2.91 -15.54
N ASP A 54 12.97 3.95 -15.70
CA ASP A 54 13.26 5.30 -15.21
C ASP A 54 13.35 5.35 -13.69
N LEU A 55 12.40 4.71 -13.01
CA LEU A 55 12.40 4.58 -11.54
C LEU A 55 13.63 3.82 -11.05
N LEU A 56 14.06 2.74 -11.72
CA LEU A 56 15.27 2.01 -11.35
C LEU A 56 16.53 2.88 -11.53
N HIS A 57 16.56 3.69 -12.58
CA HIS A 57 17.66 4.60 -12.83
C HIS A 57 17.75 5.67 -11.73
N LEU A 58 16.60 6.27 -11.38
CA LEU A 58 16.49 7.21 -10.26
C LEU A 58 16.90 6.53 -8.94
N ALA A 59 16.37 5.35 -8.65
CA ALA A 59 16.71 4.57 -7.46
C ALA A 59 18.22 4.34 -7.33
N THR A 60 18.89 4.06 -8.45
CA THR A 60 20.33 3.85 -8.51
C THR A 60 21.11 5.14 -8.18
N ILE A 61 20.68 6.29 -8.69
CA ILE A 61 21.28 7.59 -8.40
C ILE A 61 21.12 7.93 -6.90
N ILE A 62 19.90 7.78 -6.37
CA ILE A 62 19.62 8.17 -4.98
C ILE A 62 20.28 7.22 -3.97
N LYS A 63 20.48 5.94 -4.32
CA LYS A 63 21.17 4.97 -3.47
C LYS A 63 22.58 5.44 -3.11
N GLN A 64 23.22 6.22 -4.01
CA GLN A 64 24.55 6.79 -3.79
C GLN A 64 24.51 8.09 -2.97
N SER A 65 23.32 8.67 -2.76
CA SER A 65 23.16 9.90 -1.99
C SER A 65 23.41 9.65 -0.50
N ARG A 66 24.46 10.26 0.03
CA ARG A 66 24.73 10.28 1.47
C ARG A 66 23.85 11.28 2.24
N LYS A 67 23.09 12.11 1.52
CA LYS A 67 22.27 13.18 2.09
C LYS A 67 20.80 12.82 2.18
N LEU A 68 20.32 11.80 1.46
CA LEU A 68 18.90 11.44 1.47
C LEU A 68 18.51 10.90 2.85
N ARG A 69 17.52 11.55 3.46
CA ARG A 69 16.96 11.22 4.78
C ARG A 69 15.50 10.83 4.72
N ILE A 70 14.75 11.41 3.79
CA ILE A 70 13.31 11.21 3.66
C ILE A 70 13.01 10.65 2.28
N LEU A 71 12.30 9.53 2.25
CA LEU A 71 11.76 8.94 1.03
C LEU A 71 10.25 8.86 1.16
N ARG A 72 9.54 9.53 0.25
CA ARG A 72 8.09 9.46 0.09
C ARG A 72 7.76 8.96 -1.29
N ILE A 73 6.93 7.92 -1.36
CA ILE A 73 6.40 7.41 -2.62
C ILE A 73 4.91 7.17 -2.45
N GLN A 74 4.12 7.90 -3.22
CA GLN A 74 2.69 7.71 -3.37
C GLN A 74 2.41 7.11 -4.75
N ALA A 75 1.49 6.15 -4.81
CA ALA A 75 1.10 5.50 -6.05
C ALA A 75 -0.42 5.31 -6.11
N THR A 76 -1.03 5.86 -7.15
CA THR A 76 -2.49 5.85 -7.37
C THR A 76 -2.89 4.88 -8.48
N SER A 77 -4.12 4.39 -8.44
CA SER A 77 -4.68 3.45 -9.41
C SER A 77 -4.78 4.09 -10.79
N GLU A 78 -4.77 3.25 -11.83
CA GLU A 78 -5.14 3.68 -13.18
C GLU A 78 -6.61 4.14 -13.17
N LEU A 79 -6.88 5.37 -13.62
CA LEU A 79 -8.24 5.90 -13.71
C LEU A 79 -8.68 5.92 -15.17
N HIS A 80 -9.47 4.92 -15.59
CA HIS A 80 -10.06 4.94 -16.93
C HIS A 80 -11.25 5.91 -16.96
N PRO A 81 -11.29 6.88 -17.91
CA PRO A 81 -12.31 7.94 -17.93
C PRO A 81 -13.74 7.39 -18.02
N LEU A 82 -13.94 6.30 -18.77
CA LEU A 82 -15.25 5.66 -18.97
C LEU A 82 -15.54 4.48 -18.06
N LEU A 83 -14.53 3.89 -17.41
CA LEU A 83 -14.66 2.63 -16.68
C LEU A 83 -13.94 2.70 -15.35
N ARG A 84 -14.54 3.45 -14.43
CA ARG A 84 -14.05 3.64 -13.06
C ARG A 84 -14.03 2.34 -12.22
N LEU A 85 -14.56 1.25 -12.77
CA LEU A 85 -14.66 -0.07 -12.13
C LEU A 85 -13.75 -1.13 -12.77
N LEU A 86 -12.82 -0.75 -13.67
CA LEU A 86 -11.83 -1.70 -14.15
C LEU A 86 -10.97 -2.21 -12.99
N GLU A 87 -10.54 -3.47 -13.08
CA GLU A 87 -9.64 -4.07 -12.11
C GLU A 87 -8.38 -3.21 -11.95
N ARG A 88 -7.98 -2.97 -10.69
CA ARG A 88 -6.79 -2.18 -10.36
C ARG A 88 -5.56 -2.89 -10.91
N ARG A 89 -4.99 -2.35 -11.98
CA ARG A 89 -3.78 -2.89 -12.57
C ARG A 89 -2.56 -2.51 -11.73
N ASP A 90 -1.66 -3.49 -11.58
CA ASP A 90 -0.36 -3.28 -10.96
C ASP A 90 0.64 -2.79 -12.00
N TYR A 91 1.51 -1.86 -11.58
CA TYR A 91 2.51 -1.30 -12.47
C TYR A 91 3.87 -1.01 -11.80
N LEU A 92 4.03 -1.24 -10.50
CA LEU A 92 5.33 -1.07 -9.83
C LEU A 92 6.01 -2.41 -9.59
N LEU A 93 7.28 -2.53 -10.01
CA LEU A 93 8.09 -3.71 -9.75
C LEU A 93 8.67 -3.69 -8.34
N SER A 94 8.62 -4.84 -7.65
CA SER A 94 9.17 -5.01 -6.31
C SER A 94 10.69 -4.80 -6.27
N SER A 95 11.40 -5.17 -7.34
CA SER A 95 12.86 -4.99 -7.50
C SER A 95 13.26 -3.51 -7.56
N THR A 96 12.50 -2.71 -8.30
CA THR A 96 12.69 -1.25 -8.40
C THR A 96 12.51 -0.59 -7.04
N MET A 97 11.39 -0.88 -6.37
CA MET A 97 11.08 -0.33 -5.04
C MET A 97 12.11 -0.72 -3.99
N ARG A 98 12.64 -1.95 -4.04
CA ARG A 98 13.73 -2.39 -3.17
C ARG A 98 15.01 -1.58 -3.35
N THR A 99 15.28 -1.13 -4.58
CA THR A 99 16.45 -0.30 -4.87
C THR A 99 16.34 1.06 -4.17
N PHE A 100 15.15 1.65 -4.10
CA PHE A 100 14.89 2.85 -3.29
C PHE A 100 15.17 2.62 -1.81
N LEU A 101 14.70 1.49 -1.25
CA LEU A 101 14.93 1.12 0.15
C LEU A 101 16.41 0.85 0.49
N SER A 102 17.28 0.69 -0.51
CA SER A 102 18.71 0.44 -0.30
C SER A 102 19.51 1.72 0.03
N ALA A 103 18.86 2.88 0.14
CA ALA A 103 19.52 4.13 0.55
C ALA A 103 19.93 4.07 2.04
N SER A 104 21.23 4.22 2.32
CA SER A 104 21.82 3.90 3.63
C SER A 104 21.52 4.89 4.76
N ASN A 105 20.82 5.99 4.47
CA ASN A 105 20.74 7.17 5.34
C ASN A 105 19.31 7.57 5.70
N LEU A 106 18.33 6.75 5.30
CA LEU A 106 16.92 7.03 5.53
C LEU A 106 16.61 7.09 7.02
N THR A 107 15.91 8.14 7.41
CA THR A 107 15.35 8.34 8.75
C THR A 107 13.83 8.49 8.71
N SER A 108 13.23 8.67 7.53
CA SER A 108 11.79 8.71 7.33
C SER A 108 11.46 7.97 6.05
N LEU A 109 10.51 7.04 6.15
CA LEU A 109 9.98 6.27 5.03
C LEU A 109 8.47 6.37 5.01
N GLU A 110 7.94 6.84 3.89
CA GLU A 110 6.51 6.92 3.62
C GLU A 110 6.20 6.24 2.30
N LEU A 111 5.40 5.18 2.35
CA LEU A 111 4.96 4.44 1.17
C LEU A 111 3.44 4.34 1.21
N ASP A 112 2.76 5.13 0.37
CA ASP A 112 1.34 4.97 0.09
C ASP A 112 1.16 4.36 -1.30
N LEU A 113 1.15 3.04 -1.35
CA LEU A 113 1.07 2.23 -2.56
C LEU A 113 -0.30 1.56 -2.70
N CYS A 114 -1.36 2.13 -2.14
CA CYS A 114 -2.71 1.56 -2.23
C CYS A 114 -3.21 1.36 -3.66
N GLY A 115 -2.76 2.18 -4.62
CA GLY A 115 -3.20 2.08 -6.01
C GLY A 115 -2.55 0.98 -6.84
N THR A 116 -1.43 0.43 -6.39
CA THR A 116 -0.68 -0.62 -7.11
C THR A 116 -0.16 -1.68 -6.15
N GLN A 117 -0.35 -2.95 -6.46
CA GLN A 117 0.43 -4.00 -5.80
C GLN A 117 1.83 -4.02 -6.43
N LEU A 118 2.81 -4.50 -5.65
CA LEU A 118 4.16 -4.70 -6.15
C LEU A 118 4.22 -6.00 -6.94
N ILE A 119 4.60 -5.89 -8.21
CA ILE A 119 4.75 -7.01 -9.11
C ILE A 119 6.06 -7.75 -8.79
N PRO A 120 6.03 -9.06 -8.53
CA PRO A 120 7.24 -9.88 -8.37
C PRO A 120 8.04 -9.96 -9.67
N HIS A 121 9.37 -10.00 -9.58
CA HIS A 121 10.21 -10.11 -10.76
C HIS A 121 10.33 -11.58 -11.18
N GLN A 122 9.78 -11.93 -12.34
CA GLN A 122 9.61 -13.33 -12.81
C GLN A 122 10.92 -14.14 -12.93
N SER A 123 12.10 -13.50 -12.98
CA SER A 123 13.37 -14.20 -13.23
C SER A 123 14.19 -14.60 -11.99
N GLN A 124 13.72 -14.38 -10.75
CA GLN A 124 14.52 -14.68 -9.54
C GLN A 124 13.76 -15.36 -8.38
N GLU A 125 12.49 -15.73 -8.53
CA GLU A 125 11.65 -16.19 -7.41
C GLU A 125 11.33 -17.70 -7.47
N HIS A 126 12.31 -18.52 -7.88
CA HIS A 126 12.30 -19.98 -7.62
C HIS A 126 13.28 -20.39 -6.51
N GLY A 127 13.91 -19.42 -5.84
CA GLY A 127 14.60 -19.60 -4.56
C GLY A 127 13.76 -19.01 -3.43
N GLU A 128 13.70 -19.70 -2.30
CA GLU A 128 12.97 -19.32 -1.09
C GLU A 128 13.07 -17.81 -0.74
N GLY A 129 11.93 -17.20 -0.43
CA GLY A 129 11.85 -16.31 0.73
C GLY A 129 12.10 -14.81 0.55
N PHE A 130 12.05 -14.23 -0.65
CA PHE A 130 12.15 -12.77 -0.75
C PHE A 130 10.80 -12.08 -0.54
N HIS A 131 10.67 -11.34 0.57
CA HIS A 131 9.45 -10.66 0.95
C HIS A 131 9.67 -9.14 1.12
N PHE A 132 8.93 -8.29 0.39
CA PHE A 132 9.18 -6.82 0.40
C PHE A 132 9.10 -6.20 1.80
N CYS A 133 8.20 -6.67 2.66
CA CYS A 133 8.11 -6.19 4.04
C CYS A 133 9.41 -6.41 4.83
N THR A 134 10.16 -7.49 4.57
CA THR A 134 11.46 -7.73 5.23
C THR A 134 12.56 -6.78 4.77
N SER A 135 12.37 -6.12 3.61
CA SER A 135 13.25 -5.06 3.14
C SER A 135 12.97 -3.75 3.88
N ILE A 136 11.70 -3.44 4.12
CA ILE A 136 11.31 -2.30 4.96
C ILE A 136 11.77 -2.54 6.41
N ALA A 137 11.53 -3.73 6.95
CA ALA A 137 11.88 -4.08 8.32
C ALA A 137 13.40 -3.96 8.59
N ALA A 138 14.22 -4.14 7.55
CA ALA A 138 15.67 -3.94 7.61
C ALA A 138 16.07 -2.48 7.91
N LEU A 139 15.17 -1.52 7.70
CA LEU A 139 15.42 -0.10 7.90
C LEU A 139 15.02 0.38 9.29
N LEU A 140 14.30 -0.41 10.09
CA LEU A 140 13.75 0.01 11.38
C LEU A 140 14.82 0.54 12.36
N ASP A 141 16.05 0.01 12.30
CA ASP A 141 17.18 0.48 13.13
C ASP A 141 17.63 1.92 12.78
N THR A 142 17.34 2.38 11.56
CA THR A 142 17.74 3.69 11.04
C THR A 142 16.60 4.71 11.02
N LEU A 143 15.36 4.23 10.92
CA LEU A 143 14.19 5.06 10.81
C LEU A 143 13.82 5.71 12.14
N ARG A 144 13.27 6.92 12.03
CA ARG A 144 12.55 7.67 13.05
C ARG A 144 11.05 7.70 12.77
N TYR A 145 10.67 7.63 11.49
CA TYR A 145 9.29 7.69 11.01
C TYR A 145 9.05 6.60 9.98
N LEU A 146 7.95 5.87 10.14
CA LEU A 146 7.48 4.86 9.20
C LEU A 146 5.98 5.05 8.97
N ARG A 147 5.57 5.39 7.74
CA ARG A 147 4.17 5.51 7.34
C ARG A 147 3.93 4.60 6.14
N LEU A 148 3.06 3.60 6.27
CA LEU A 148 2.83 2.61 5.21
C LEU A 148 1.34 2.44 4.94
N ARG A 149 0.98 2.37 3.66
CA ARG A 149 -0.30 1.91 3.16
C ARG A 149 -0.06 1.11 1.88
N MET A 150 -0.36 -0.18 1.90
CA MET A 150 -0.01 -1.09 0.81
C MET A 150 -1.11 -2.13 0.61
N ARG A 151 -1.38 -2.54 -0.64
CA ARG A 151 -2.39 -3.58 -0.92
C ARG A 151 -2.03 -4.95 -0.33
N SER A 152 -0.73 -5.24 -0.23
CA SER A 152 -0.22 -6.47 0.34
C SER A 152 0.85 -6.14 1.38
N ILE A 153 0.61 -6.49 2.63
CA ILE A 153 1.50 -6.22 3.77
C ILE A 153 1.37 -7.35 4.80
N CYS A 154 2.42 -7.65 5.57
CA CYS A 154 2.31 -8.55 6.71
C CYS A 154 3.08 -8.01 7.92
N ALA A 155 2.83 -8.61 9.10
CA ALA A 155 3.43 -8.19 10.36
C ALA A 155 4.97 -8.20 10.35
N ASP A 156 5.62 -8.97 9.46
CA ASP A 156 7.09 -8.96 9.35
C ASP A 156 7.66 -7.57 8.98
N VAL A 157 6.84 -6.66 8.45
CA VAL A 157 7.24 -5.26 8.21
C VAL A 157 7.68 -4.53 9.48
N LEU A 158 7.17 -4.97 10.64
CA LEU A 158 7.42 -4.43 11.97
C LEU A 158 8.40 -5.29 12.80
N LYS A 159 9.13 -6.23 12.16
CA LYS A 159 10.11 -7.12 12.83
C LYS A 159 11.54 -6.70 12.50
N PRO A 160 12.25 -5.99 13.41
CA PRO A 160 13.65 -5.67 13.21
C PRO A 160 14.49 -6.92 12.95
N ARG A 161 15.51 -6.80 12.10
CA ARG A 161 16.39 -7.93 11.74
C ARG A 161 17.22 -8.44 12.91
N GLN A 162 17.55 -7.55 13.83
CA GLN A 162 18.31 -7.86 15.02
C GLN A 162 17.38 -7.70 16.24
N HIS A 163 17.69 -8.37 17.34
CA HIS A 163 17.04 -8.11 18.63
C HIS A 163 17.55 -6.78 19.22
N SER A 164 17.67 -5.75 18.39
CA SER A 164 18.09 -4.40 18.76
C SER A 164 17.08 -3.84 19.75
N THR A 165 17.57 -3.56 20.95
CA THR A 165 16.85 -2.72 21.90
C THR A 165 17.27 -1.28 21.66
N ASN A 166 16.36 -0.33 21.91
CA ASN A 166 16.56 1.11 21.72
C ASN A 166 16.51 1.59 20.26
N LEU A 167 15.53 1.12 19.50
CA LEU A 167 15.23 1.68 18.18
C LEU A 167 14.92 3.18 18.30
N ARG A 168 15.43 3.98 17.36
CA ARG A 168 15.19 5.44 17.28
C ARG A 168 13.86 5.81 16.62
N LEU A 169 13.07 4.80 16.32
CA LEU A 169 11.74 4.93 15.76
C LEU A 169 10.86 5.66 16.77
N ASN A 170 10.26 6.77 16.35
CA ASN A 170 9.39 7.61 17.15
C ASN A 170 7.94 7.43 16.73
N GLU A 171 7.72 7.22 15.43
CA GLU A 171 6.40 7.20 14.81
C GLU A 171 6.26 6.02 13.84
N VAL A 172 5.18 5.26 14.00
CA VAL A 172 4.82 4.14 13.15
C VAL A 172 3.33 4.19 12.86
N LEU A 173 2.98 4.38 11.59
CA LEU A 173 1.61 4.40 11.10
C LEU A 173 1.46 3.34 10.02
N ILE A 174 0.64 2.33 10.28
CA ILE A 174 0.32 1.29 9.29
C ILE A 174 -1.16 1.40 8.95
N ASN A 175 -1.46 1.86 7.75
CA ASN A 175 -2.82 1.95 7.26
C ASN A 175 -3.18 0.72 6.43
N LEU A 176 -4.06 -0.11 6.99
CA LEU A 176 -4.62 -1.29 6.34
C LEU A 176 -5.90 -0.97 5.55
N SER A 177 -6.44 0.25 5.67
CA SER A 177 -7.56 0.71 4.84
C SER A 177 -7.05 1.11 3.45
N LEU A 178 -7.64 0.55 2.40
CA LEU A 178 -7.41 0.97 1.01
C LEU A 178 -8.52 1.89 0.48
N SER A 179 -9.40 2.35 1.37
CA SER A 179 -10.43 3.34 1.09
C SER A 179 -9.82 4.73 0.87
N ASN A 180 -10.59 5.66 0.31
CA ASN A 180 -10.19 7.05 0.11
C ASN A 180 -8.90 7.24 -0.71
N GLU A 181 -8.52 6.25 -1.53
CA GLU A 181 -7.47 6.41 -2.52
C GLU A 181 -7.82 7.49 -3.55
N SER A 182 -9.08 7.55 -3.96
CA SER A 182 -9.61 8.54 -4.88
C SER A 182 -11.07 8.80 -4.53
N PRO A 183 -11.58 10.03 -4.65
CA PRO A 183 -13.01 10.33 -4.52
C PRO A 183 -13.89 9.51 -5.48
N LEU A 184 -13.28 8.93 -6.52
CA LEU A 184 -13.95 8.11 -7.53
C LEU A 184 -14.07 6.62 -7.13
N ILE A 185 -13.34 6.17 -6.12
CA ILE A 185 -13.30 4.78 -5.68
C ILE A 185 -14.08 4.68 -4.37
N THR A 186 -15.28 4.09 -4.43
CA THR A 186 -16.16 3.87 -3.28
C THR A 186 -15.99 2.49 -2.63
N SER A 187 -15.07 1.68 -3.14
CA SER A 187 -14.82 0.33 -2.63
C SER A 187 -14.11 0.42 -1.28
N ALA A 188 -14.73 -0.13 -0.24
CA ALA A 188 -14.13 -0.31 1.07
C ALA A 188 -13.39 -1.65 1.11
N VAL A 189 -12.08 -1.62 0.86
CA VAL A 189 -11.23 -2.82 0.82
C VAL A 189 -10.08 -2.65 1.79
N HIS A 190 -9.69 -3.72 2.48
CA HIS A 190 -8.51 -3.72 3.34
C HIS A 190 -7.30 -4.35 2.65
N ALA A 191 -6.13 -4.07 3.21
CA ALA A 191 -4.89 -4.73 2.82
C ALA A 191 -4.99 -6.25 3.02
N THR A 192 -4.28 -6.99 2.19
CA THR A 192 -4.18 -8.45 2.25
C THR A 192 -2.83 -8.89 2.80
N CYS A 193 -2.76 -10.06 3.41
CA CYS A 193 -1.49 -10.63 3.84
C CYS A 193 -0.66 -11.03 2.62
N CYS A 194 0.66 -10.87 2.69
CA CYS A 194 1.56 -11.24 1.59
C CYS A 194 1.65 -12.76 1.32
N SER A 195 1.12 -13.60 2.21
CA SER A 195 1.01 -15.04 1.99
C SER A 195 -0.17 -15.39 1.08
N PHE A 196 0.04 -16.31 0.13
CA PHE A 196 -0.99 -16.80 -0.80
C PHE A 196 -2.14 -17.57 -0.13
N SER A 197 -2.06 -17.90 1.16
CA SER A 197 -3.21 -18.45 1.88
C SER A 197 -4.21 -17.32 2.10
N PRO A 198 -5.51 -17.50 1.78
CA PRO A 198 -6.55 -16.56 2.15
C PRO A 198 -6.63 -16.52 3.68
N ARG A 199 -5.80 -15.69 4.30
CA ARG A 199 -5.97 -15.30 5.69
C ARG A 199 -6.97 -14.16 5.69
N GLU A 200 -7.96 -14.34 6.53
CA GLU A 200 -8.96 -13.33 6.81
C GLU A 200 -8.29 -12.03 7.29
N PHE A 201 -8.83 -10.89 6.86
CA PHE A 201 -8.31 -9.57 7.23
C PHE A 201 -8.16 -9.41 8.76
N LEU A 202 -9.10 -9.98 9.53
CA LEU A 202 -9.06 -9.98 10.99
C LEU A 202 -7.76 -10.58 11.55
N GLN A 203 -7.26 -11.66 10.94
CA GLN A 203 -5.99 -12.26 11.36
C GLN A 203 -4.80 -11.36 11.01
N LEU A 204 -4.81 -10.71 9.83
CA LEU A 204 -3.76 -9.75 9.46
C LEU A 204 -3.73 -8.57 10.44
N LYS A 205 -4.91 -8.02 10.77
CA LYS A 205 -5.07 -6.94 11.74
C LYS A 205 -4.49 -7.34 13.10
N ALA A 206 -4.95 -8.47 13.66
CA ALA A 206 -4.47 -8.98 14.95
C ALA A 206 -2.95 -9.26 14.96
N ASP A 207 -2.42 -9.86 13.89
CA ASP A 207 -0.98 -10.12 13.75
C ASP A 207 -0.17 -8.81 13.71
N MET A 208 -0.69 -7.79 13.01
CA MET A 208 -0.05 -6.48 12.91
C MET A 208 -0.06 -5.74 14.25
N GLU A 209 -1.19 -5.70 14.95
CA GLU A 209 -1.32 -5.09 16.27
C GLU A 209 -0.41 -5.75 17.30
N LYS A 210 -0.41 -7.09 17.34
CA LYS A 210 0.48 -7.86 18.22
C LYS A 210 1.95 -7.56 17.93
N GLN A 211 2.33 -7.51 16.66
CA GLN A 211 3.72 -7.23 16.30
C GLN A 211 4.11 -5.77 16.59
N ALA A 212 3.18 -4.82 16.44
CA ALA A 212 3.41 -3.43 16.83
C ALA A 212 3.63 -3.29 18.34
N GLN A 213 2.89 -4.03 19.17
CA GLN A 213 3.13 -4.10 20.62
C GLN A 213 4.55 -4.60 20.94
N VAL A 214 5.01 -5.64 20.24
CA VAL A 214 6.40 -6.15 20.38
C VAL A 214 7.42 -5.09 19.96
N LEU A 215 7.16 -4.37 18.87
CA LEU A 215 8.04 -3.30 18.37
C LEU A 215 8.16 -2.14 19.37
N VAL A 216 7.05 -1.72 19.98
CA VAL A 216 7.03 -0.65 21.00
C VAL A 216 7.98 -0.95 22.16
N ALA A 217 8.01 -2.19 22.64
CA ALA A 217 8.92 -2.61 23.70
C ALA A 217 10.41 -2.50 23.33
N GLN A 218 10.74 -2.38 22.03
CA GLN A 218 12.10 -2.24 21.51
C GLN A 218 12.45 -0.77 21.19
N MET A 219 11.46 0.12 21.14
CA MET A 219 11.64 1.54 20.84
C MET A 219 12.13 2.32 22.05
N ALA A 220 13.05 3.27 21.83
CA ALA A 220 13.64 4.06 22.90
C ALA A 220 12.68 5.14 23.45
N ALA A 221 11.89 5.76 22.56
CA ALA A 221 10.97 6.85 22.91
C ALA A 221 9.82 6.94 21.90
N PRO A 222 8.92 5.93 21.85
CA PRO A 222 7.78 5.95 20.95
C PRO A 222 6.84 7.13 21.28
N LYS A 223 6.37 7.83 20.25
CA LYS A 223 5.40 8.94 20.37
C LYS A 223 4.03 8.55 19.83
N ILE A 224 4.00 7.91 18.66
CA ILE A 224 2.76 7.46 18.00
C ILE A 224 3.04 6.09 17.37
N VAL A 225 2.25 5.09 17.72
CA VAL A 225 2.28 3.78 17.07
C VAL A 225 0.86 3.33 16.85
N ARG A 226 0.40 3.32 15.59
CA ARG A 226 -1.00 3.10 15.24
C ARG A 226 -1.17 2.16 14.06
N ILE A 227 -2.16 1.28 14.19
CA ILE A 227 -2.67 0.44 13.09
C ILE A 227 -4.03 1.00 12.69
N LEU A 228 -4.13 1.55 11.48
CA LEU A 228 -5.34 2.16 10.97
C LEU A 228 -6.14 1.17 10.12
N THR A 229 -7.45 1.19 10.29
CA THR A 229 -8.44 0.42 9.52
C THR A 229 -9.64 1.32 9.20
N HIS A 230 -10.61 0.82 8.45
CA HIS A 230 -11.95 1.40 8.43
C HIS A 230 -12.96 0.37 8.92
N ALA A 231 -14.06 0.86 9.50
CA ALA A 231 -15.22 0.05 9.89
C ALA A 231 -16.35 0.20 8.88
N LEU A 232 -17.04 -0.90 8.59
CA LEU A 232 -18.26 -0.90 7.78
C LEU A 232 -19.50 -0.71 8.67
N PRO A 233 -20.60 -0.13 8.16
CA PRO A 233 -20.82 0.29 6.77
C PRO A 233 -20.40 1.75 6.48
N SER A 234 -20.08 2.56 7.49
CA SER A 234 -19.82 4.00 7.33
C SER A 234 -18.47 4.35 6.70
N ILE A 235 -17.57 3.36 6.54
CA ILE A 235 -16.16 3.57 6.15
C ILE A 235 -15.48 4.56 7.11
N GLU A 236 -15.90 4.54 8.37
CA GLU A 236 -15.29 5.34 9.43
C GLU A 236 -13.86 4.85 9.67
N MET A 237 -12.89 5.76 9.57
CA MET A 237 -11.50 5.43 9.85
C MET A 237 -11.31 5.24 11.36
N ARG A 238 -10.68 4.13 11.73
CA ARG A 238 -10.33 3.79 13.10
C ARG A 238 -8.84 3.54 13.20
N ALA A 239 -8.26 3.82 14.36
CA ALA A 239 -6.87 3.51 14.66
C ALA A 239 -6.78 2.81 16.01
N PHE A 240 -6.10 1.66 16.03
CA PHE A 240 -5.64 1.06 17.28
C PHE A 240 -4.35 1.73 17.71
N ASP A 241 -4.39 2.51 18.79
CA ASP A 241 -3.24 3.15 19.40
C ASP A 241 -2.54 2.18 20.34
N VAL A 242 -1.38 1.70 19.91
CA VAL A 242 -0.61 0.66 20.59
C VAL A 242 -0.04 1.15 21.92
N LEU A 243 0.21 2.45 22.07
CA LEU A 243 0.80 3.02 23.28
C LEU A 243 -0.22 3.12 24.41
N THR A 244 -1.48 3.39 24.07
CA THR A 244 -2.58 3.47 25.04
C THR A 244 -3.40 2.19 25.14
N GLY A 245 -3.30 1.30 24.15
CA GLY A 245 -4.09 0.09 24.03
C GLY A 245 -5.56 0.33 23.68
N ARG A 246 -5.89 1.49 23.08
CA ARG A 246 -7.27 1.94 22.81
C ARG A 246 -7.52 2.12 21.32
N ASN A 247 -8.78 1.97 20.93
CA ASN A 247 -9.24 2.36 19.60
C ASN A 247 -9.69 3.82 19.60
N VAL A 248 -9.30 4.56 18.56
CA VAL A 248 -9.77 5.93 18.29
C VAL A 248 -10.46 5.98 16.93
N ALA A 249 -11.54 6.74 16.83
CA ALA A 249 -12.18 7.10 15.58
C ALA A 249 -11.54 8.38 15.03
N LEU A 250 -11.25 8.40 13.73
CA LEU A 250 -10.71 9.57 13.03
C LEU A 250 -11.83 10.23 12.23
N SER A 251 -11.91 11.56 12.30
CA SER A 251 -12.86 12.33 11.50
C SER A 251 -12.64 12.12 9.99
N GLU A 252 -13.68 12.35 9.20
CA GLU A 252 -13.55 12.30 7.74
C GLU A 252 -12.51 13.32 7.25
N GLY A 253 -11.55 12.86 6.46
CA GLY A 253 -10.46 13.70 5.94
C GLY A 253 -9.32 13.98 6.94
N ALA A 254 -9.35 13.38 8.13
CA ALA A 254 -8.25 13.46 9.09
C ALA A 254 -6.96 12.83 8.54
N GLU A 255 -5.82 13.38 8.96
CA GLU A 255 -4.51 12.76 8.72
C GLU A 255 -4.34 11.52 9.59
N TRP A 256 -3.40 10.63 9.22
CA TRP A 256 -3.25 9.33 9.90
C TRP A 256 -2.66 9.46 11.32
N ASP A 257 -2.06 10.59 11.65
CA ASP A 257 -1.48 10.94 12.94
C ASP A 257 -2.39 11.84 13.80
N ASP A 258 -3.58 12.22 13.32
CA ASP A 258 -4.53 13.03 14.09
C ASP A 258 -5.00 12.31 15.36
N ASP A 259 -5.19 13.05 16.46
CA ASP A 259 -5.46 12.46 17.80
C ASP A 259 -6.70 11.55 17.85
N GLY A 260 -7.74 11.89 17.08
CA GLY A 260 -9.01 11.16 17.03
C GLY A 260 -9.86 11.28 18.31
N GLU A 261 -11.03 10.65 18.28
CA GLU A 261 -11.93 10.52 19.44
C GLU A 261 -11.88 9.09 19.96
N ALA A 262 -11.74 8.91 21.28
CA ALA A 262 -11.71 7.57 21.88
C ALA A 262 -13.06 6.87 21.67
N ILE A 263 -13.02 5.63 21.20
CA ILE A 263 -14.21 4.79 21.10
C ILE A 263 -14.42 4.19 22.51
N GLU A 264 -15.57 4.47 23.13
CA GLU A 264 -15.95 3.79 24.37
C GLU A 264 -16.23 2.32 24.02
N ASP A 265 -15.47 1.40 24.62
CA ASP A 265 -15.70 -0.04 24.51
C ASP A 265 -17.01 -0.39 25.25
N ASP A 266 -18.14 -0.05 24.65
CA ASP A 266 -19.39 -0.71 24.99
C ASP A 266 -19.24 -2.18 24.58
N LEU A 267 -19.28 -3.07 25.57
CA LEU A 267 -19.06 -4.51 25.44
C LEU A 267 -20.13 -5.18 24.55
N SER A 268 -20.07 -5.00 23.23
CA SER A 268 -20.80 -5.79 22.22
C SER A 268 -20.39 -5.33 20.83
N ASP A 269 -20.05 -6.28 19.95
CA ASP A 269 -20.03 -6.19 18.47
C ASP A 269 -18.73 -6.68 17.78
N GLU A 270 -17.94 -7.55 18.42
CA GLU A 270 -16.93 -8.35 17.68
C GLU A 270 -17.52 -9.57 16.93
N GLU A 271 -18.84 -9.80 16.95
CA GLU A 271 -19.47 -10.97 16.28
C GLU A 271 -20.51 -10.60 15.21
N SER A 272 -20.18 -9.75 14.23
CA SER A 272 -21.09 -9.55 13.08
C SER A 272 -20.46 -9.33 11.70
N GLU A 273 -19.14 -9.55 11.52
CA GLU A 273 -18.50 -9.42 10.19
C GLU A 273 -18.45 -10.71 9.35
N ILE A 274 -19.36 -11.67 9.58
CA ILE A 274 -19.51 -12.82 8.69
C ILE A 274 -20.98 -13.11 8.42
N SER A 275 -21.45 -12.65 7.26
CA SER A 275 -22.50 -13.32 6.47
C SER A 275 -22.46 -12.80 5.04
N ASP A 276 -22.66 -13.72 4.10
CA ASP A 276 -22.91 -13.53 2.67
C ASP A 276 -21.68 -13.51 1.77
N LEU A 277 -21.17 -14.69 1.40
CA LEU A 277 -21.01 -15.11 0.00
C LEU A 277 -20.72 -16.63 -0.08
N SER A 278 -21.74 -17.46 0.14
CA SER A 278 -21.81 -18.80 -0.44
C SER A 278 -23.16 -18.96 -1.13
N SER A 279 -23.22 -18.59 -2.40
CA SER A 279 -24.33 -18.97 -3.26
C SER A 279 -24.19 -20.45 -3.57
N ASP A 280 -25.10 -21.24 -3.01
CA ASP A 280 -25.37 -22.59 -3.45
C ASP A 280 -25.72 -22.59 -4.95
N GLY A 281 -25.01 -23.41 -5.70
CA GLY A 281 -25.32 -23.74 -7.09
C GLY A 281 -25.75 -25.20 -7.15
N ASP A 282 -27.04 -25.45 -6.91
CA ASP A 282 -27.70 -26.69 -7.31
C ASP A 282 -27.88 -26.68 -8.83
N GLY A 283 -27.39 -27.75 -9.47
CA GLY A 283 -27.54 -28.07 -10.89
C GLY A 283 -27.03 -29.46 -11.20
#